data_AF-W5T6B6-F1
#
_entry.id   AF-W5T6B6-F1
#
_cell.length_a   1.000
_cell.length_b   1.000
_cell.length_c   1.000
_cell.angle_alpha   90.00
_cell.angle_beta   90.00
_cell.angle_gamma   90.00
#
_symmetry.space_group_name_H-M   'P 1'
#
loop_
_entity.id
_entity.type
_entity.pdbx_description
1 polymer ?
#
loop_
_entity_poly.entity_id
_entity_poly.type
_entity_poly.pdbx_seq_one_letter_code
_entity_poly.pdbx_strand_id
1 'polypeptide(L)'
;KYIVTSLFSILIVLYLYIYICSLSKNLFINNIPYIPIYKINPDEFILISNHLILSSSTIHDLLGIIMASGIPLTHLKDPFIKIFYTFNNNIITYTLSNGLQFQQYSLLKPNAIATSIKNLNKNILSSIHAYKINYIAKNIFNFSITTKHIISIYSLIAKSKITFNISITIILISISY
;
A
#
# COMPACT_ATOMS: atom_id res chain seq x y z
N LYS A 1 9.97 15.13 45.75
CA LYS A 1 10.92 16.13 45.19
C LYS A 1 11.43 15.81 43.78
N TYR A 2 11.26 14.59 43.23
CA TYR A 2 11.77 14.18 41.90
C TYR A 2 10.76 14.27 40.72
N ILE A 3 9.49 14.59 40.97
CA ILE A 3 8.46 14.64 39.91
C ILE A 3 8.41 16.01 39.21
N VAL A 4 8.78 17.08 39.93
CA VAL A 4 8.72 18.46 39.41
C VAL A 4 9.83 18.75 38.38
N THR A 5 11.00 18.09 38.50
CA THR A 5 12.10 18.22 37.54
C THR A 5 11.84 17.51 36.21
N SER A 6 10.98 16.48 36.20
CA SER A 6 10.60 15.72 35.01
C SER A 6 9.58 16.47 34.14
N LEU A 7 8.60 17.18 34.73
CA LEU A 7 7.65 17.96 33.95
C LEU A 7 8.30 19.20 33.33
N PHE A 8 9.27 19.82 34.01
CA PHE A 8 9.93 21.02 33.52
C PHE A 8 10.83 20.75 32.30
N SER A 9 11.50 19.59 32.26
CA SER A 9 12.28 19.17 31.10
C SER A 9 11.41 18.86 29.88
N ILE A 10 10.23 18.24 30.08
CA ILE A 10 9.28 17.95 29.01
C ILE A 10 8.70 19.26 28.43
N LEU A 11 8.39 20.24 29.28
CA LEU A 11 7.85 21.53 28.84
C LEU A 11 8.85 22.32 27.99
N ILE A 12 10.14 22.29 28.36
CA ILE A 12 11.22 22.93 27.61
C ILE A 12 11.40 22.28 26.24
N VAL A 13 11.36 20.95 26.16
CA VAL A 13 11.47 20.21 24.89
C VAL A 13 10.29 20.52 23.97
N LEU A 14 9.07 20.58 24.51
CA LEU A 14 7.88 20.97 23.74
C LEU A 14 7.98 22.41 23.22
N TYR A 15 8.43 23.33 24.07
CA TYR A 15 8.58 24.74 23.70
C TYR A 15 9.65 24.94 22.63
N LEU A 16 10.79 24.25 22.75
CA LEU A 16 11.83 24.25 21.71
C LEU A 16 11.31 23.69 20.39
N TYR A 17 10.54 22.59 20.43
CA TYR A 17 9.97 21.97 19.24
C TYR A 17 8.98 22.89 18.53
N ILE A 18 8.09 23.54 19.27
CA ILE A 18 7.14 24.52 18.73
C ILE A 18 7.88 25.74 18.16
N TYR A 19 8.92 26.23 18.85
CA TYR A 19 9.73 27.36 18.37
C TYR A 19 10.49 27.02 17.09
N ILE A 20 11.09 25.82 16.98
CA ILE A 20 11.76 25.34 15.76
C ILE A 20 10.75 25.20 14.60
N CYS A 21 9.55 24.67 14.86
CA CYS A 21 8.48 24.59 13.86
C CYS A 21 7.92 25.96 13.44
N SER A 22 7.98 26.97 14.31
CA SER A 22 7.61 28.35 13.98
C SER A 22 8.71 29.06 13.20
N LEU A 23 9.97 28.81 13.54
CA LEU A 23 11.14 29.38 12.86
C LEU A 23 11.31 28.81 11.45
N SER A 24 11.02 27.52 11.24
CA SER A 24 11.04 26.89 9.92
C SER A 24 9.99 27.44 8.95
N LYS A 25 8.89 28.02 9.47
CA LYS A 25 7.91 28.75 8.67
C LYS A 25 8.37 30.16 8.25
N ASN A 26 9.26 30.78 9.02
CA ASN A 26 9.70 32.16 8.81
C ASN A 26 11.07 32.30 8.13
N LEU A 27 11.86 31.22 8.01
CA LEU A 27 13.14 31.24 7.28
C LEU A 27 12.97 30.68 5.85
N PHE A 28 12.20 31.39 5.04
CA PHE A 28 12.26 31.24 3.58
C PHE A 28 13.51 31.96 3.06
N ILE A 29 14.62 31.23 2.98
CA ILE A 29 15.75 31.57 2.13
C ILE A 29 15.85 30.44 1.11
N ASN A 30 15.68 30.82 -0.17
CA ASN A 30 15.70 30.01 -1.40
C ASN A 30 14.32 29.51 -1.86
N ASN A 31 13.90 29.99 -3.03
CA ASN A 31 12.69 29.65 -3.78
C ASN A 31 12.66 28.18 -4.27
N ILE A 32 12.94 27.22 -3.39
CA ILE A 32 12.73 25.81 -3.69
C ILE A 32 11.29 25.49 -3.29
N PRO A 33 10.44 25.01 -4.21
CA PRO A 33 9.09 24.62 -3.84
C PRO A 33 9.17 23.55 -2.76
N TYR A 34 8.50 23.76 -1.64
CA TYR A 34 8.35 22.76 -0.59
C TYR A 34 7.66 21.52 -1.19
N ILE A 35 8.38 20.41 -1.29
CA ILE A 35 7.84 19.13 -1.74
C ILE A 35 7.37 18.37 -0.50
N PRO A 36 6.06 18.20 -0.26
CA PRO A 36 5.57 17.43 0.87
C PRO A 36 6.00 15.97 0.76
N ILE A 37 6.58 15.43 1.83
CA ILE A 37 6.96 14.02 1.94
C ILE A 37 5.84 13.27 2.63
N TYR A 38 5.12 12.42 1.88
CA TYR A 38 4.09 11.55 2.43
C TYR A 38 4.70 10.20 2.81
N LYS A 39 4.69 9.88 4.12
CA LYS A 39 5.12 8.58 4.62
C LYS A 39 3.90 7.67 4.77
N ILE A 40 3.91 6.55 4.04
CA ILE A 40 2.87 5.52 4.19
C ILE A 40 3.38 4.43 5.12
N ASN A 41 2.59 4.13 6.14
CA ASN A 41 2.81 2.98 7.01
C ASN A 41 2.42 1.68 6.26
N PRO A 42 3.35 0.73 6.07
CA PRO A 42 3.06 -0.52 5.37
C PRO A 42 1.94 -1.34 6.00
N ASP A 43 1.84 -1.37 7.33
CA ASP A 43 0.85 -2.20 8.01
C ASP A 43 -0.56 -1.60 7.90
N GLU A 44 -0.68 -0.28 8.01
CA GLU A 44 -1.95 0.43 7.74
C GLU A 44 -2.38 0.25 6.28
N PHE A 45 -1.43 0.34 5.33
CA PHE A 45 -1.73 0.11 3.91
C PHE A 45 -2.30 -1.30 3.68
N ILE A 46 -1.70 -2.32 4.30
CA ILE A 46 -2.17 -3.70 4.21
C ILE A 46 -3.53 -3.87 4.88
N LEU A 47 -3.72 -3.31 6.08
CA LEU A 47 -4.98 -3.38 6.81
C LEU A 47 -6.13 -2.73 6.02
N ILE A 48 -5.91 -1.54 5.46
CA ILE A 48 -6.87 -0.85 4.58
C ILE A 48 -7.21 -1.73 3.38
N SER A 49 -6.20 -2.31 2.71
CA SER A 49 -6.43 -3.19 1.56
C SER A 49 -7.32 -4.39 1.91
N ASN A 50 -7.13 -4.97 3.09
CA ASN A 50 -7.92 -6.10 3.57
C ASN A 50 -9.39 -5.70 3.78
N HIS A 51 -9.64 -4.56 4.42
CA HIS A 51 -11.01 -4.05 4.60
C HIS A 51 -11.70 -3.71 3.28
N LEU A 52 -10.96 -3.15 2.32
CA LEU A 52 -11.50 -2.78 1.02
C LEU A 52 -11.90 -3.99 0.18
N ILE A 53 -11.10 -5.06 0.18
CA ILE A 53 -11.42 -6.33 -0.52
C ILE A 53 -12.70 -6.97 0.03
N LEU A 54 -12.97 -6.83 1.31
CA LEU A 54 -14.16 -7.39 1.95
C LEU A 54 -15.41 -6.51 1.79
N SER A 55 -15.30 -5.34 1.17
CA SER A 55 -16.44 -4.43 0.98
C SER A 55 -17.33 -4.87 -0.20
N SER A 56 -18.63 -4.63 -0.09
CA SER A 56 -19.62 -4.91 -1.14
C SER A 56 -19.52 -3.98 -2.36
N SER A 57 -18.83 -2.85 -2.25
CA SER A 57 -18.60 -1.92 -3.36
C SER A 57 -17.51 -2.43 -4.30
N THR A 58 -17.82 -2.60 -5.58
CA THR A 58 -16.87 -3.00 -6.63
C THR A 58 -15.67 -2.04 -6.74
N ILE A 59 -15.88 -0.74 -6.48
CA ILE A 59 -14.79 0.25 -6.54
C ILE A 59 -13.83 0.08 -5.35
N HIS A 60 -14.36 -0.20 -4.16
CA HIS A 60 -13.54 -0.51 -2.99
C HIS A 60 -12.78 -1.82 -3.18
N ASP A 61 -13.48 -2.87 -3.63
CA ASP A 61 -12.86 -4.17 -3.88
C ASP A 61 -11.72 -4.05 -4.90
N LEU A 62 -11.95 -3.35 -6.02
CA LEU A 62 -10.88 -3.04 -6.99
C LEU A 62 -9.69 -2.30 -6.38
N LEU A 63 -9.94 -1.28 -5.57
CA LEU A 63 -8.88 -0.54 -4.90
C LEU A 63 -8.09 -1.47 -3.96
N GLY A 64 -8.80 -2.28 -3.16
CA GLY A 64 -8.21 -3.26 -2.27
C GLY A 64 -7.37 -4.30 -3.00
N ILE A 65 -7.86 -4.85 -4.11
CA ILE A 65 -7.12 -5.79 -4.97
C ILE A 65 -5.84 -5.12 -5.51
N ILE A 66 -5.92 -3.89 -6.05
CA ILE A 66 -4.76 -3.17 -6.57
C ILE A 66 -3.72 -2.95 -5.46
N MET A 67 -4.16 -2.54 -4.26
CA MET A 67 -3.28 -2.35 -3.11
C MET A 67 -2.61 -3.64 -2.66
N ALA A 68 -3.36 -4.74 -2.58
CA ALA A 68 -2.88 -6.00 -2.01
C ALA A 68 -2.01 -6.83 -2.98
N SER A 69 -2.27 -6.71 -4.29
CA SER A 69 -1.62 -7.54 -5.32
C SER A 69 -0.69 -6.76 -6.24
N GLY A 70 -0.87 -5.45 -6.37
CA GLY A 70 -0.15 -4.65 -7.36
C GLY A 70 -0.59 -4.88 -8.81
N ILE A 71 -1.67 -5.63 -9.05
CA ILE A 71 -2.21 -5.84 -10.40
C ILE A 71 -2.84 -4.52 -10.88
N PRO A 72 -2.42 -3.97 -12.02
CA PRO A 72 -2.97 -2.70 -12.50
C PRO A 72 -4.43 -2.85 -12.91
N LEU A 73 -5.20 -1.77 -12.77
CA LEU A 73 -6.62 -1.75 -13.15
C LEU A 73 -6.86 -2.21 -14.60
N THR A 74 -5.95 -1.86 -15.52
CA THR A 74 -6.02 -2.28 -16.93
C THR A 74 -6.01 -3.80 -17.09
N HIS A 75 -5.26 -4.52 -16.26
CA HIS A 75 -5.21 -5.98 -16.26
C HIS A 75 -6.45 -6.58 -15.57
N LEU A 76 -6.91 -5.99 -14.46
CA LEU A 76 -8.12 -6.44 -13.76
C LEU A 76 -9.39 -6.31 -14.61
N LYS A 77 -9.39 -5.35 -15.55
CA LYS A 77 -10.44 -5.16 -16.54
C LYS A 77 -10.45 -6.19 -17.67
N ASP A 78 -9.40 -6.99 -17.82
CA ASP A 78 -9.39 -8.05 -18.80
C ASP A 78 -10.51 -9.07 -18.45
N PRO A 79 -11.50 -9.28 -19.34
CA PRO A 79 -12.63 -10.17 -19.07
C PRO A 79 -12.20 -11.62 -18.89
N PHE A 80 -11.08 -12.04 -19.49
CA PHE A 80 -10.60 -13.42 -19.47
C PHE A 80 -9.34 -13.59 -18.61
N ILE A 81 -9.07 -12.66 -17.68
CA ILE A 81 -7.99 -12.81 -16.71
C ILE A 81 -8.13 -14.13 -15.94
N LYS A 82 -7.11 -14.97 -16.03
CA LYS A 82 -7.01 -16.22 -15.27
C LYS A 82 -6.07 -15.99 -14.10
N ILE A 83 -6.50 -16.39 -12.90
CA ILE A 83 -5.70 -16.23 -11.69
C ILE A 83 -5.45 -17.58 -11.02
N PHE A 84 -4.20 -17.78 -10.64
CA PHE A 84 -3.68 -18.97 -9.98
C PHE A 84 -2.91 -18.54 -8.74
N TYR A 85 -2.93 -19.35 -7.70
CA TYR A 85 -2.19 -19.09 -6.48
C TYR A 85 -1.74 -20.39 -5.83
N THR A 86 -0.67 -20.31 -5.06
CA THR A 86 -0.17 -21.40 -4.23
C THR A 86 -0.52 -21.11 -2.76
N PHE A 87 -1.01 -22.12 -2.04
CA PHE A 87 -1.43 -21.94 -0.64
C PHE A 87 -0.26 -21.63 0.31
N ASN A 88 0.94 -22.09 -0.03
CA ASN A 88 2.09 -22.06 0.88
C ASN A 88 2.95 -20.81 0.72
N ASN A 89 2.76 -20.03 -0.36
CA ASN A 89 3.58 -18.88 -0.66
C ASN A 89 2.67 -17.67 -0.89
N ASN A 90 3.12 -16.49 -0.49
CA ASN A 90 2.42 -15.22 -0.73
C ASN A 90 2.58 -14.79 -2.19
N ILE A 91 2.26 -15.66 -3.14
CA ILE A 91 2.46 -15.43 -4.57
C ILE A 91 1.18 -15.71 -5.32
N ILE A 92 0.86 -14.79 -6.24
CA ILE A 92 -0.22 -14.91 -7.20
C ILE A 92 0.39 -14.91 -8.59
N THR A 93 -0.12 -15.77 -9.46
CA THR A 93 0.20 -15.79 -10.87
C THR A 93 -1.07 -15.51 -11.65
N TYR A 94 -1.02 -14.62 -12.64
CA TYR A 94 -2.17 -14.36 -13.50
C TYR A 94 -1.78 -14.28 -14.97
N THR A 95 -2.72 -14.64 -15.83
CA THR A 95 -2.56 -14.64 -17.28
C THR A 95 -3.66 -13.79 -17.90
N LEU A 96 -3.28 -12.91 -18.81
CA LEU A 96 -4.18 -12.08 -19.60
C LEU A 96 -4.69 -12.82 -20.84
N SER A 97 -5.74 -12.29 -21.44
CA SER A 97 -6.36 -12.82 -22.67
C SER A 97 -5.39 -12.88 -23.86
N ASN A 98 -4.40 -11.99 -23.90
CA ASN A 98 -3.33 -11.99 -24.90
C ASN A 98 -2.20 -13.01 -24.63
N GLY A 99 -2.34 -13.84 -23.60
CA GLY A 99 -1.37 -14.87 -23.23
C GLY A 99 -0.22 -14.40 -22.33
N LEU A 100 -0.08 -13.10 -22.05
CA LEU A 100 0.94 -12.61 -21.12
C LEU A 100 0.68 -13.10 -19.70
N GLN A 101 1.71 -13.66 -19.07
CA GLN A 101 1.66 -14.18 -17.71
C GLN A 101 2.56 -13.38 -16.78
N PHE A 102 2.06 -13.11 -15.58
CA PHE A 102 2.73 -12.32 -14.57
C PHE A 102 2.69 -13.04 -13.22
N GLN A 103 3.72 -12.83 -12.41
CA GLN A 103 3.81 -13.33 -11.05
C GLN A 103 4.05 -12.16 -10.10
N GLN A 104 3.29 -12.10 -9.01
CA GLN A 104 3.33 -10.99 -8.05
C GLN A 104 3.26 -11.50 -6.62
N TYR A 105 3.94 -10.80 -5.72
CA TYR A 105 3.83 -11.04 -4.29
C TYR A 105 2.48 -10.52 -3.78
N SER A 106 1.81 -11.28 -2.93
CA SER A 106 0.53 -10.92 -2.35
C SER A 106 0.74 -10.38 -0.94
N LEU A 107 0.33 -9.13 -0.67
CA LEU A 107 0.39 -8.57 0.67
C LEU A 107 -0.66 -9.16 1.62
N LEU A 108 -1.71 -9.78 1.07
CA LEU A 108 -2.74 -10.53 1.78
C LEU A 108 -2.68 -12.02 1.42
N LYS A 109 -3.56 -12.85 1.99
CA LYS A 109 -3.64 -14.26 1.61
C LYS A 109 -4.02 -14.37 0.12
N PRO A 110 -3.24 -15.11 -0.70
CA PRO A 110 -3.49 -15.20 -2.15
C PRO A 110 -4.89 -15.68 -2.52
N ASN A 111 -5.47 -16.58 -1.72
CA ASN A 111 -6.82 -17.10 -1.94
C ASN A 111 -7.89 -16.00 -1.82
N ALA A 112 -7.75 -15.05 -0.89
CA ALA A 112 -8.69 -13.95 -0.72
C ALA A 112 -8.68 -13.03 -1.94
N ILE A 113 -7.50 -12.68 -2.45
CA ILE A 113 -7.35 -11.87 -3.65
C ILE A 113 -7.91 -12.61 -4.87
N ALA A 114 -7.57 -13.90 -5.04
CA ALA A 114 -8.03 -14.68 -6.17
C ALA A 114 -9.56 -14.85 -6.19
N THR A 115 -10.18 -15.08 -5.03
CA THR A 115 -11.65 -15.14 -4.90
C THR A 115 -12.29 -13.80 -5.26
N SER A 116 -11.71 -12.69 -4.79
CA SER A 116 -12.24 -11.35 -5.06
C SER A 116 -12.18 -11.03 -6.55
N ILE A 117 -11.04 -11.31 -7.20
CA ILE A 117 -10.89 -11.14 -8.67
C ILE A 117 -11.89 -11.98 -9.46
N LYS A 118 -12.19 -13.21 -9.02
CA LYS A 118 -13.20 -14.08 -9.64
C LYS A 118 -14.62 -13.55 -9.46
N ASN A 119 -14.90 -12.92 -8.32
CA ASN A 119 -16.21 -12.38 -7.98
C ASN A 119 -16.49 -11.00 -8.59
N LEU A 120 -15.49 -10.32 -9.14
CA LEU A 120 -15.67 -9.03 -9.79
C LEU A 120 -16.70 -9.13 -10.94
N ASN A 121 -17.69 -8.23 -10.92
CA ASN A 121 -18.67 -8.12 -12.00
C ASN A 121 -18.01 -7.57 -13.28
N LYS A 122 -17.70 -8.48 -14.21
CA LYS A 122 -17.02 -8.17 -15.48
C LYS A 122 -17.78 -7.19 -16.37
N ASN A 123 -19.11 -7.16 -16.30
CA ASN A 123 -19.93 -6.25 -17.11
C ASN A 123 -19.77 -4.80 -16.68
N ILE A 124 -19.62 -4.56 -15.37
CA ILE A 124 -19.48 -3.20 -14.81
C ILE A 124 -18.02 -2.71 -14.93
N LEU A 125 -17.05 -3.61 -14.85
CA LEU A 125 -15.61 -3.29 -14.86
C LEU A 125 -15.17 -2.42 -16.02
N SER A 126 -15.68 -2.67 -17.24
CA SER A 126 -15.36 -1.90 -18.44
C SER A 126 -15.63 -0.40 -18.23
N SER A 127 -16.75 -0.06 -17.57
CA SER A 127 -17.22 1.31 -17.31
C SER A 127 -16.51 2.04 -16.16
N ILE A 128 -15.75 1.32 -15.31
CA ILE A 128 -15.08 1.91 -14.14
C ILE A 128 -13.83 2.65 -14.58
N HIS A 129 -13.84 3.97 -14.48
CA HIS A 129 -12.68 4.79 -14.85
C HIS A 129 -11.72 4.93 -13.67
N ALA A 130 -10.41 5.07 -13.97
CA ALA A 130 -9.37 5.20 -12.95
C ALA A 130 -9.59 6.39 -12.00
N TYR A 131 -10.19 7.50 -12.47
CA TYR A 131 -10.46 8.66 -11.62
C TYR A 131 -11.39 8.33 -10.44
N LYS A 132 -12.32 7.38 -10.60
CA LYS A 132 -13.21 6.95 -9.50
C LYS A 132 -12.42 6.27 -8.38
N ILE A 133 -11.47 5.41 -8.76
CA ILE A 133 -10.58 4.74 -7.81
C ILE A 133 -9.64 5.77 -7.15
N ASN A 134 -9.06 6.68 -7.94
CA ASN A 134 -8.19 7.74 -7.42
C ASN A 134 -8.94 8.66 -6.43
N TYR A 135 -10.21 8.96 -6.70
CA TYR A 135 -11.05 9.76 -5.80
C TYR A 135 -11.24 9.09 -4.44
N ILE A 136 -11.59 7.81 -4.43
CA ILE A 136 -11.70 7.03 -3.19
C ILE A 136 -10.35 6.98 -2.46
N ALA A 137 -9.27 6.68 -3.18
CA ALA A 137 -7.94 6.61 -2.59
C ALA A 137 -7.51 7.96 -2.00
N LYS A 138 -7.82 9.08 -2.66
CA LYS A 138 -7.60 10.43 -2.13
C LYS A 138 -8.32 10.63 -0.80
N ASN A 139 -9.56 10.17 -0.68
CA ASN A 139 -10.34 10.34 0.55
C ASN A 139 -9.80 9.46 1.69
N ILE A 140 -9.29 8.27 1.38
CA ILE A 140 -8.69 7.36 2.38
C ILE A 140 -7.36 7.91 2.88
N PHE A 141 -6.48 8.34 1.96
CA PHE A 141 -5.12 8.77 2.30
C PHE A 141 -5.01 10.26 2.62
N ASN A 142 -6.06 11.04 2.36
CA ASN A 142 -6.12 12.49 2.54
C ASN A 142 -5.09 13.29 1.73
N PHE A 143 -4.65 12.77 0.58
CA PHE A 143 -3.83 13.49 -0.39
C PHE A 143 -4.06 12.98 -1.82
N SER A 144 -3.69 13.78 -2.83
CA SER A 144 -3.84 13.41 -4.24
C SER A 144 -2.96 12.21 -4.59
N ILE A 145 -3.60 11.06 -4.77
CA ILE A 145 -2.94 9.79 -5.09
C ILE A 145 -3.60 9.15 -6.31
N THR A 146 -2.80 8.46 -7.13
CA THR A 146 -3.28 7.75 -8.31
C THR A 146 -3.06 6.25 -8.15
N THR A 147 -3.79 5.44 -8.91
CA THR A 147 -3.55 3.99 -9.00
C THR A 147 -2.09 3.66 -9.37
N LYS A 148 -1.41 4.50 -10.16
CA LYS A 148 0.02 4.33 -10.43
C LYS A 148 0.87 4.50 -9.16
N HIS A 149 0.62 5.53 -8.37
CA HIS A 149 1.30 5.72 -7.09
C HIS A 149 1.03 4.54 -6.14
N ILE A 150 -0.20 4.04 -6.08
CA ILE A 150 -0.58 2.89 -5.26
C ILE A 150 0.23 1.64 -5.65
N ILE A 151 0.38 1.37 -6.95
CA ILE A 151 1.19 0.25 -7.44
C ILE A 151 2.67 0.44 -7.05
N SER A 152 3.19 1.67 -7.11
CA SER A 152 4.56 1.97 -6.63
C SER A 152 4.72 1.72 -5.13
N ILE A 153 3.76 2.15 -4.32
CA ILE A 153 3.73 1.92 -2.87
C ILE A 153 3.69 0.42 -2.56
N TYR A 154 2.77 -0.32 -3.20
CA TYR A 154 2.72 -1.78 -3.13
C TYR A 154 4.08 -2.39 -3.45
N SER A 155 4.72 -1.95 -4.54
CA SER A 155 5.99 -2.52 -5.01
C SER A 155 7.12 -2.32 -3.99
N LEU A 156 7.16 -1.16 -3.33
CA LEU A 156 8.12 -0.88 -2.26
C LEU A 156 7.89 -1.79 -1.03
N ILE A 157 6.63 -1.95 -0.61
CA ILE A 157 6.26 -2.81 0.52
C ILE A 157 6.53 -4.29 0.21
N ALA A 158 6.16 -4.75 -0.98
CA ALA A 158 6.39 -6.12 -1.42
C ALA A 158 7.89 -6.43 -1.46
N LYS A 159 8.69 -5.52 -2.02
CA LYS A 159 10.16 -5.65 -2.03
C LYS A 159 10.72 -5.74 -0.61
N SER A 160 10.31 -4.87 0.31
CA SER A 160 10.80 -4.93 1.69
C SER A 160 10.43 -6.23 2.40
N LYS A 161 9.22 -6.76 2.18
CA LYS A 161 8.80 -8.05 2.76
C LYS A 161 9.55 -9.24 2.17
N ILE A 162 9.76 -9.27 0.86
CA ILE A 162 10.54 -10.33 0.22
C ILE A 162 11.97 -10.33 0.74
N THR A 163 12.63 -9.15 0.79
CA THR A 163 13.98 -9.02 1.32
C THR A 163 14.06 -9.49 2.78
N PHE A 164 13.13 -9.07 3.63
CA PHE A 164 13.08 -9.49 5.03
C PHE A 164 12.95 -11.02 5.17
N ASN A 165 12.06 -11.65 4.39
CA ASN A 165 11.89 -13.10 4.41
C ASN A 165 13.17 -13.84 3.99
N ILE A 166 13.87 -13.34 2.96
CA ILE A 166 15.15 -13.93 2.52
C ILE A 166 16.19 -13.80 3.64
N SER A 167 16.29 -12.65 4.30
CA SER A 167 17.21 -12.44 5.41
C SER A 167 16.97 -13.42 6.57
N ILE A 168 15.72 -13.63 6.96
CA ILE A 168 15.37 -14.62 8.00
C ILE A 168 15.77 -16.03 7.58
N THR A 169 15.46 -16.43 6.35
CA THR A 169 15.80 -17.77 5.85
C THR A 169 17.31 -18.01 5.88
N ILE A 170 18.12 -17.03 5.49
CA ILE A 170 19.58 -17.12 5.57
C ILE A 170 20.04 -17.30 7.02
N ILE A 171 19.52 -16.49 7.95
CA ILE A 171 19.86 -16.60 9.38
C ILE A 171 19.48 -17.98 9.93
N LEU A 172 18.29 -18.50 9.60
CA LEU A 172 17.83 -19.82 10.04
C LEU A 172 18.74 -20.94 9.50
N ILE A 173 19.15 -20.87 8.23
CA ILE A 173 20.12 -21.81 7.65
C ILE A 173 21.44 -21.72 8.42
N SER A 174 21.96 -20.52 8.66
CA SER A 174 23.22 -20.31 9.38
C SER A 174 23.23 -20.79 10.83
N ILE A 175 22.07 -20.86 11.49
CA ILE A 175 21.93 -21.39 12.87
C ILE A 175 21.75 -22.93 12.87
N SER A 176 21.30 -23.50 11.74
CA SER A 176 21.04 -24.93 11.60
C SER A 176 22.29 -25.74 11.19
N TYR A 177 23.41 -25.06 10.90
CA TYR A 177 24.74 -25.62 10.62
C TYR A 177 25.69 -25.29 11.77
#